data_AF-A0A7C1RBE3-F1
#
_entry.id   AF-A0A7C1RBE3-F1
#
_cell.length_a   1.000
_cell.length_b   1.000
_cell.length_c   1.000
_cell.angle_alpha   90.00
_cell.angle_beta   90.00
_cell.angle_gamma   90.00
#
_symmetry.space_group_name_H-M   'P 1'
#
loop_
_entity.id
_entity.type
_entity.pdbx_description
1 polymer ?
#
loop_
_entity_poly.entity_id
_entity_poly.type
_entity_poly.pdbx_seq_one_letter_code
_entity_poly.pdbx_strand_id
1 'polypeptide(L)' 'MKTKTIKNVDDETWRNLKMLSAKNNVKLGVLLKLMIKEFEKDNKKFWNSLLNNERLLSEGEAKDMLVLSSNLRKERGFRE' A
#
# COMPACT_ATOMS: atom_id res chain seq x y z
N MET A 1 17.97 13.99 -13.56
CA MET A 1 16.93 13.63 -12.55
C MET A 1 15.61 14.25 -12.97
N LYS A 2 14.51 13.50 -12.96
CA LYS A 2 13.18 14.05 -13.23
C LYS A 2 12.63 14.69 -11.95
N THR A 3 12.53 16.02 -11.93
CA THR A 3 11.98 16.76 -10.79
C THR A 3 10.48 16.50 -10.69
N LYS A 4 10.02 15.94 -9.57
CA LYS A 4 8.59 15.74 -9.30
C LYS A 4 8.05 17.02 -8.66
N THR A 5 7.00 17.61 -9.24
CA THR A 5 6.27 18.74 -8.68
C THR A 5 4.98 18.27 -8.02
N ILE A 6 4.58 18.95 -6.96
CA ILE A 6 3.29 18.72 -6.30
C ILE A 6 2.30 19.67 -6.97
N LYS A 7 1.20 19.12 -7.49
CA LYS A 7 0.13 19.90 -8.13
C LYS A 7 -0.98 20.16 -7.12
N ASN A 8 -1.75 21.22 -7.33
CA ASN A 8 -2.96 21.55 -6.58
C ASN A 8 -2.75 21.71 -5.07
N VAL A 9 -1.67 22.40 -4.69
CA VAL A 9 -1.46 22.83 -3.30
C VAL A 9 -1.77 24.31 -3.24
N ASP A 10 -2.75 24.68 -2.42
CA ASP A 10 -3.05 26.08 -2.16
C ASP A 10 -1.95 26.75 -1.32
N ASP A 11 -1.91 28.08 -1.36
CA ASP A 11 -0.85 28.86 -0.71
C ASP A 11 -0.86 28.72 0.82
N GLU A 12 -2.03 28.52 1.43
CA GLU A 12 -2.17 28.35 2.87
C GLU A 12 -1.57 27.00 3.31
N THR A 13 -1.93 25.92 2.63
CA THR A 13 -1.35 24.58 2.81
C THR A 13 0.16 24.61 2.61
N TRP A 14 0.64 25.29 1.57
CA TRP A 14 2.08 25.41 1.31
C TRP A 14 2.81 26.17 2.43
N ARG A 15 2.20 27.26 2.94
CA ARG A 15 2.71 28.01 4.08
C ARG A 15 2.75 27.14 5.34
N ASN A 16 1.69 26.39 5.62
CA ASN A 16 1.61 25.49 6.76
C ASN A 16 2.70 24.41 6.71
N LEU A 17 2.95 23.81 5.55
CA LEU A 17 4.02 22.85 5.35
C LEU A 17 5.41 23.45 5.60
N LYS A 18 5.66 24.67 5.11
CA LYS A 18 6.93 25.39 5.39
C LYS A 18 7.11 25.64 6.88
N MET A 19 6.07 26.14 7.56
CA MET A 19 6.10 26.37 9.00
C MET A 19 6.37 25.07 9.78
N LEU A 20 5.73 23.97 9.38
CA LEU A 20 5.93 22.67 10.01
C LEU A 20 7.37 22.17 9.84
N SER A 21 7.95 22.33 8.65
CA SER A 21 9.34 21.95 8.39
C SER A 21 10.33 22.77 9.22
N ALA A 22 10.08 24.08 9.37
CA ALA A 22 10.89 24.97 10.20
C ALA A 22 10.79 24.61 11.69
N LYS A 23 9.57 24.36 12.20
CA LYS A 23 9.33 23.94 13.59
C LYS A 23 10.08 22.66 13.96
N ASN A 24 10.20 21.73 13.02
CA ASN A 24 10.89 20.45 13.22
C ASN A 24 12.37 20.49 12.82
N ASN A 25 12.92 21.66 12.47
CA ASN A 25 14.30 21.84 12.03
C ASN A 25 14.73 20.86 10.90
N VAL A 26 13.84 20.63 9.93
CA VAL A 26 14.10 19.76 8.78
C VAL A 26 13.79 20.48 7.48
N LYS A 27 14.52 20.12 6.41
CA LYS A 27 14.20 20.63 5.06
C LYS A 27 12.80 20.15 4.65
N LEU A 28 12.00 21.02 4.05
CA LEU A 28 10.65 20.68 3.58
C LEU A 28 10.61 19.43 2.70
N GLY A 29 11.56 19.26 1.79
CA GLY A 29 11.65 18.06 0.96
C GLY A 29 11.91 16.77 1.75
N VAL A 30 12.58 16.84 2.90
CA VAL A 30 12.80 15.70 3.81
C VAL A 30 11.51 15.39 4.56
N LEU A 31 10.84 16.41 5.09
CA LEU A 31 9.54 16.27 5.75
C LEU A 31 8.52 15.57 4.84
N LEU A 32 8.39 16.03 3.59
CA LEU A 32 7.46 15.45 2.62
C LEU A 32 7.79 13.99 2.32
N LYS A 33 9.08 13.63 2.20
CA LYS A 33 9.49 12.23 2.01
C LYS A 33 9.12 11.35 3.21
N LEU A 34 9.29 11.87 4.42
CA LEU A 34 8.90 11.16 5.65
C LEU A 34 7.39 10.93 5.70
N MET A 35 6.60 11.96 5.39
CA MET A 35 5.13 11.85 5.33
C MET A 35 4.68 10.81 4.30
N ILE A 36 5.25 10.80 3.09
CA ILE A 36 4.94 9.81 2.05
C ILE A 36 5.28 8.40 2.54
N LYS A 37 6.46 8.23 3.14
CA LYS A 37 6.92 6.93 3.64
C LYS A 37 6.00 6.38 4.73
N GLU A 38 5.55 7.23 5.66
CA GLU A 38 4.62 6.80 6.70
C GLU A 38 3.24 6.48 6.13
N PHE A 39 2.74 7.29 5.18
CA PHE A 39 1.49 7.00 4.46
C PHE A 39 1.53 5.65 3.73
N GLU A 40 2.61 5.36 2.98
CA GLU A 40 2.79 4.08 2.29
C GLU A 40 2.82 2.90 3.27
N LYS A 41 3.49 3.07 4.40
CA LYS A 41 3.59 2.07 5.45
C LYS A 41 2.23 1.79 6.10
N ASP A 42 1.46 2.83 6.41
CA ASP A 42 0.14 2.68 7.02
C ASP A 42 -0.89 2.14 6.02
N ASN A 43 -0.82 2.55 4.76
CA ASN A 43 -1.65 1.95 3.71
C ASN A 43 -1.34 0.45 3.55
N LYS A 44 -0.06 0.06 3.58
CA LYS A 44 0.33 -1.36 3.57
C LYS A 44 -0.20 -2.10 4.80
N LYS A 45 -0.15 -1.51 5.99
CA LYS A 45 -0.74 -2.11 7.20
C LYS A 45 -2.25 -2.26 7.07
N PHE A 46 -2.95 -1.26 6.54
CA PHE A 46 -4.40 -1.30 6.32
C PHE A 46 -4.79 -2.44 5.38
N TRP A 47 -4.13 -2.58 4.22
CA TRP A 47 -4.39 -3.69 3.32
C TRP A 47 -4.01 -5.03 3.92
N ASN A 48 -2.90 -5.09 4.66
CA ASN A 48 -2.52 -6.30 5.36
C ASN A 48 -3.53 -6.68 6.45
N SER A 49 -4.11 -5.74 7.19
CA SER A 49 -5.16 -6.07 8.16
C SER A 49 -6.44 -6.50 7.44
N LEU A 50 -6.84 -5.81 6.37
CA LEU A 50 -8.02 -6.19 5.60
C LEU A 50 -7.89 -7.60 5.01
N LEU A 51 -6.74 -7.92 4.42
CA LEU A 51 -6.50 -9.18 3.72
C LEU A 51 -6.11 -10.33 4.64
N ASN A 52 -5.54 -10.05 5.82
CA ASN A 52 -5.09 -11.09 6.76
C ASN A 52 -5.97 -11.25 8.00
N ASN A 53 -7.06 -10.48 8.13
CA ASN A 53 -7.88 -10.54 9.34
C ASN A 53 -8.56 -11.90 9.55
N GLU A 54 -8.75 -12.72 8.50
CA GLU A 54 -9.13 -14.12 8.67
C GLU A 54 -8.45 -14.98 7.61
N ARG A 55 -7.61 -15.94 8.05
CA ARG A 55 -7.30 -17.10 7.21
C ARG A 55 -8.63 -17.88 7.08
N LEU A 56 -9.35 -17.63 5.98
CA LEU A 56 -10.59 -18.35 5.65
C LEU A 56 -10.36 -19.86 5.54
N LEU A 57 -9.13 -20.27 5.23
CA LEU A 57 -8.70 -21.66 5.08
C LEU A 57 -7.40 -21.86 5.85
N SER A 58 -7.30 -23.00 6.52
CA SER A 58 -6.03 -23.55 6.98
C SER A 58 -5.13 -23.89 5.77
N GLU A 59 -3.82 -24.08 6.01
CA GLU A 59 -2.88 -24.44 4.94
C GLU A 59 -3.23 -25.77 4.27
N GLY A 60 -3.87 -26.69 5.00
CA GLY A 60 -4.40 -27.94 4.46
C GLY A 60 -5.58 -27.69 3.52
N GLU A 61 -6.60 -26.98 4.01
CA GLU A 61 -7.80 -26.66 3.21
C GLU A 61 -7.47 -25.84 1.95
N ALA A 62 -6.50 -24.93 2.04
CA ALA A 62 -6.03 -24.16 0.89
C ALA A 62 -5.37 -25.05 -0.18
N LYS A 63 -4.60 -26.07 0.23
CA LYS A 63 -3.99 -27.05 -0.70
C LYS A 63 -5.05 -27.93 -1.34
N ASP A 64 -6.02 -28.41 -0.54
CA ASP A 64 -7.10 -29.26 -1.04
C ASP A 64 -7.97 -28.50 -2.04
N MET A 65 -8.28 -27.24 -1.76
CA MET A 65 -9.05 -26.38 -2.69
C MET A 65 -8.28 -26.13 -4.00
N LEU A 66 -6.95 -25.97 -3.93
CA LEU A 66 -6.11 -25.78 -5.11
C LEU A 66 -6.13 -27.02 -6.02
N VAL A 67 -5.96 -28.21 -5.44
CA VAL A 67 -6.03 -29.50 -6.14
C VAL A 67 -7.42 -29.71 -6.76
N LEU A 68 -8.48 -29.44 -6.00
CA LEU A 68 -9.86 -29.60 -6.46
C LEU A 68 -10.17 -28.64 -7.63
N SER A 69 -9.70 -27.38 -7.57
CA SER A 69 -9.86 -26.43 -8.67
C SER A 69 -9.06 -26.82 -9.92
N SER A 70 -7.85 -27.36 -9.76
CA SER A 70 -7.01 -27.86 -10.85
C SER A 70 -7.68 -29.04 -11.57
N ASN A 71 -8.20 -30.00 -10.81
CA ASN A 71 -8.91 -31.15 -11.35
C ASN A 71 -10.18 -30.74 -12.11
N LEU A 72 -10.99 -29.84 -11.54
CA LEU A 72 -12.18 -29.29 -12.23
C LEU A 72 -11.84 -28.57 -13.53
N ARG A 73 -10.72 -27.83 -13.55
CA ARG A 73 -10.25 -27.13 -14.76
C ARG A 73 -9.81 -28.11 -15.84
N LYS A 74 -9.09 -29.17 -15.48
CA LYS A 74 -8.70 -30.27 -16.38
C LYS A 74 -9.91 -30.99 -16.97
N GLU A 75 -10.88 -31.34 -16.13
CA GLU A 75 -12.13 -31.98 -16.57
C GLU A 75 -12.92 -31.12 -17.55
N ARG A 76 -12.88 -29.80 -17.37
CA ARG A 76 -13.52 -28.83 -18.27
C ARG A 76 -12.66 -28.40 -19.46
N GLY A 77 -11.51 -29.03 -19.68
CA GLY A 77 -10.66 -28.82 -20.86
C GLY A 77 -9.83 -27.53 -20.84
N PHE A 78 -9.74 -26.85 -19.69
CA PHE A 78 -8.83 -25.71 -19.54
C PHE A 78 -7.39 -26.23 -19.43
N ARG A 79 -6.46 -25.65 -20.20
CA ARG A 79 -5.02 -25.92 -20.06
C ARG A 79 -4.50 -25.22 -18.81
N GLU A 80 -3.77 -25.97 -17.98
CA GLU A 80 -3.00 -25.43 -16.85
C GLU A 80 -1.89 -24.49 -17.30
#